data_AF-A0A6J1NLU0-F1
#
_entry.id   AF-A0A6J1NLU0-F1
#
_cell.length_a   1.000
_cell.length_b   1.000
_cell.length_c   1.000
_cell.angle_alpha   90.00
_cell.angle_beta   90.00
_cell.angle_gamma   90.00
#
_symmetry.space_group_name_H-M   'P 1'
#
loop_
_entity.id
_entity.type
_entity.pdbx_description
1 polymer ?
#
loop_
_entity_poly.entity_id
_entity_poly.type
_entity_poly.pdbx_seq_one_letter_code
_entity_poly.pdbx_strand_id
1 'polypeptide(L)'
;MTMVPHVGTNVGPNVSPNAASPIGTKSEHKHKLVINKKRDLFQNIPSFILRHKTKQRSKFHVPSLRLGFDPIQVVNLSQSNRDAASNMFEQHGFRSKRSVTTNLLILVDYISTCLDRGSQVDVLYFDFRKAFDRVNNDILLIKLSKIGFAPNILHLMANYLRDRKQFVRLGIYESESYHTRSGVSQGSILGPLLFLIMINDLPSVLSRAKCLLYADDLKLYLEVKSENDCVVLQRELDAVLDWSLNNKMDFNPTKCSVMTFARIKQPVFFSYNMGKVLLPRVTYIKDLGVIFDPKLTFHDHILATASDSSKRLGFIMRNTRDFQNSLTIKLLYNSLVRSKLETSACIWNPYECTYSLVLEKVQKAFLRYLYKRLQGYYPFLYPTKFLLGHLGYNSLETRRAYDQLITICKVFRGRIDCPELLNDLCRIFAPKNNLNPRRRKLMVVPFSRTVSRANSPVPRTLTALNGLLSEFPDCDIFADNWAKLCRDILQFCERM
;
A
#
# COMPACT_ATOMS: atom_id res chain seq x y z
N MET A 1 10.30 76.81 -23.86
CA MET A 1 9.44 77.98 -24.18
C MET A 1 8.78 78.47 -22.89
N THR A 2 8.73 79.79 -22.74
CA THR A 2 7.75 80.64 -22.02
C THR A 2 6.52 80.00 -21.31
N MET A 3 5.98 80.50 -20.19
CA MET A 3 6.35 81.58 -19.23
C MET A 3 5.52 81.49 -17.91
N VAL A 4 5.85 82.32 -16.90
CA VAL A 4 5.09 82.65 -15.64
C VAL A 4 4.11 83.84 -15.87
N PRO A 5 3.42 84.50 -14.89
CA PRO A 5 3.11 84.26 -13.45
C PRO A 5 1.58 84.04 -13.24
N HIS A 6 0.78 84.37 -12.19
CA HIS A 6 0.76 85.00 -10.83
C HIS A 6 -0.26 84.19 -9.95
N VAL A 7 -0.47 84.26 -8.62
CA VAL A 7 -0.16 85.15 -7.45
C VAL A 7 -1.23 86.21 -7.06
N GLY A 8 -1.80 86.08 -5.84
CA GLY A 8 -2.71 87.02 -5.12
C GLY A 8 -3.90 86.29 -4.44
N THR A 9 -4.16 86.22 -3.11
CA THR A 9 -4.20 87.18 -1.97
C THR A 9 -5.40 88.17 -2.04
N ASN A 10 -6.19 88.47 -0.98
CA ASN A 10 -6.04 88.23 0.47
C ASN A 10 -7.40 88.39 1.24
N VAL A 11 -7.35 88.47 2.59
CA VAL A 11 -8.36 89.04 3.54
C VAL A 11 -9.44 88.11 4.15
N GLY A 12 -9.62 88.21 5.49
CA GLY A 12 -10.72 87.65 6.33
C GLY A 12 -11.58 88.78 6.96
N PRO A 13 -12.04 88.75 8.23
CA PRO A 13 -11.79 87.79 9.33
C PRO A 13 -13.04 87.39 10.20
N ASN A 14 -12.82 86.58 11.26
CA ASN A 14 -13.68 86.35 12.45
C ASN A 14 -15.08 85.71 12.20
N VAL A 15 -15.67 84.84 13.03
CA VAL A 15 -15.74 84.74 14.51
C VAL A 15 -15.85 83.26 14.96
N SER A 16 -15.32 82.91 16.14
CA SER A 16 -15.48 81.62 16.87
C SER A 16 -16.64 81.70 17.90
N PRO A 17 -17.24 80.60 18.43
CA PRO A 17 -16.51 79.46 19.05
C PRO A 17 -17.19 78.06 19.10
N ASN A 18 -16.49 77.13 19.79
CA ASN A 18 -16.99 75.95 20.54
C ASN A 18 -17.21 74.57 19.86
N ALA A 19 -17.07 73.55 20.74
CA ALA A 19 -17.33 72.10 20.62
C ALA A 19 -16.29 71.22 19.88
N ALA A 20 -15.81 70.19 20.60
CA ALA A 20 -14.79 69.22 20.18
C ALA A 20 -15.44 67.94 19.58
N SER A 21 -14.97 67.42 18.43
CA SER A 21 -14.06 66.25 18.29
C SER A 21 -14.80 64.88 18.23
N PRO A 22 -14.16 63.74 17.85
CA PRO A 22 -12.76 63.53 17.43
C PRO A 22 -12.60 62.82 16.06
N ILE A 23 -11.35 62.51 15.70
CA ILE A 23 -10.95 61.83 14.46
C ILE A 23 -10.96 60.30 14.63
N GLY A 24 -11.59 59.56 13.69
CA GLY A 24 -11.43 58.12 13.53
C GLY A 24 -12.67 57.40 12.96
N THR A 25 -12.58 56.29 12.21
CA THR A 25 -11.41 55.64 11.59
C THR A 25 -11.79 55.03 10.22
N LYS A 26 -10.92 55.14 9.21
CA LYS A 26 -11.11 54.45 7.90
C LYS A 26 -10.70 52.96 7.91
N SER A 27 -10.23 52.43 9.05
CA SER A 27 -9.88 51.02 9.24
C SER A 27 -11.11 50.14 9.52
N GLU A 28 -12.09 50.62 10.29
CA GLU A 28 -13.27 49.84 10.66
C GLU A 28 -14.05 49.30 9.46
N HIS A 29 -14.31 50.14 8.44
CA HIS A 29 -15.08 49.71 7.27
C HIS A 29 -14.36 48.62 6.46
N LYS A 30 -13.02 48.68 6.34
CA LYS A 30 -12.25 47.59 5.73
C LYS A 30 -12.28 46.32 6.60
N HIS A 31 -12.20 46.44 7.92
CA HIS A 31 -12.34 45.28 8.81
C HIS A 31 -13.74 44.65 8.76
N LYS A 32 -14.82 45.43 8.83
CA LYS A 32 -16.21 44.94 8.73
C LYS A 32 -16.46 44.26 7.38
N LEU A 33 -15.94 44.79 6.26
CA LEU A 33 -16.06 44.16 4.94
C LEU A 33 -15.27 42.83 4.83
N VAL A 34 -14.07 42.75 5.44
CA VAL A 34 -13.27 41.51 5.50
C VAL A 34 -13.86 40.48 6.46
N ILE A 35 -14.48 40.92 7.57
CA ILE A 35 -15.19 40.04 8.51
C ILE A 35 -16.42 39.43 7.85
N ASN A 36 -17.25 40.23 7.16
CA ASN A 36 -18.42 39.71 6.45
C ASN A 36 -18.01 38.77 5.29
N LYS A 37 -17.04 39.15 4.44
CA LYS A 37 -16.54 38.23 3.39
C LYS A 37 -15.91 36.94 3.95
N LYS A 38 -15.38 36.95 5.18
CA LYS A 38 -14.98 35.71 5.88
C LYS A 38 -16.21 34.94 6.36
N ARG A 39 -17.22 35.60 6.93
CA ARG A 39 -18.48 34.98 7.41
C ARG A 39 -19.22 34.24 6.28
N ASP A 40 -19.28 34.85 5.09
CA ASP A 40 -19.85 34.23 3.88
C ASP A 40 -19.07 32.98 3.45
N LEU A 41 -17.73 33.02 3.58
CA LEU A 41 -16.82 31.90 3.35
C LEU A 41 -17.01 30.76 4.37
N PHE A 42 -17.33 31.09 5.63
CA PHE A 42 -17.61 30.10 6.68
C PHE A 42 -18.99 29.44 6.52
N GLN A 43 -20.03 30.21 6.18
CA GLN A 43 -21.36 29.65 5.88
C GLN A 43 -21.36 28.75 4.62
N ASN A 44 -20.47 29.03 3.66
CA ASN A 44 -20.33 28.25 2.42
C ASN A 44 -19.24 27.17 2.46
N ILE A 45 -18.77 26.75 3.65
CA ILE A 45 -17.80 25.65 3.77
C ILE A 45 -18.23 24.36 3.03
N PRO A 46 -19.50 23.91 3.08
CA PRO A 46 -19.94 22.73 2.33
C PRO A 46 -19.69 22.85 0.82
N SER A 47 -20.02 23.99 0.23
CA SER A 47 -19.85 24.25 -1.21
C SER A 47 -18.40 24.55 -1.60
N PHE A 48 -17.60 25.13 -0.70
CA PHE A 48 -16.16 25.36 -0.90
C PHE A 48 -15.36 24.04 -0.89
N ILE A 49 -15.62 23.15 0.08
CA ILE A 49 -14.99 21.82 0.14
C ILE A 49 -15.41 20.96 -1.07
N LEU A 50 -16.66 21.08 -1.54
CA LEU A 50 -17.14 20.34 -2.71
C LEU A 50 -16.61 20.87 -4.06
N ARG A 51 -16.25 22.15 -4.18
CA ARG A 51 -15.82 22.74 -5.48
C ARG A 51 -14.37 22.45 -5.87
N HIS A 52 -13.46 22.21 -4.93
CA HIS A 52 -12.08 21.82 -5.26
C HIS A 52 -11.92 20.30 -5.46
N LYS A 53 -11.97 19.85 -6.72
CA LYS A 53 -11.74 18.45 -7.10
C LYS A 53 -10.30 17.97 -6.82
N THR A 54 -10.03 17.40 -5.64
CA THR A 54 -9.03 16.31 -5.47
C THR A 54 -9.16 15.59 -4.12
N LYS A 55 -9.64 14.33 -4.14
CA LYS A 55 -9.53 13.27 -3.11
C LYS A 55 -9.14 13.71 -1.67
N GLN A 56 -9.99 14.47 -0.97
CA GLN A 56 -9.90 14.57 0.49
C GLN A 56 -10.50 13.31 1.15
N ARG A 57 -9.85 12.79 2.20
CA ARG A 57 -10.29 11.60 2.95
C ARG A 57 -10.50 11.99 4.41
N SER A 58 -11.76 12.20 4.80
CA SER A 58 -12.14 12.53 6.18
C SER A 58 -11.72 11.41 7.14
N LYS A 59 -11.05 11.78 8.22
CA LYS A 59 -10.79 10.90 9.37
C LYS A 59 -11.48 11.51 10.58
N PHE A 60 -12.15 10.67 11.37
CA PHE A 60 -12.88 11.08 12.56
C PHE A 60 -12.17 10.58 13.80
N HIS A 61 -12.01 11.45 14.80
CA HIS A 61 -11.67 11.01 16.14
C HIS A 61 -12.94 10.46 16.80
N VAL A 62 -12.86 9.26 17.35
CA VAL A 62 -13.96 8.60 18.06
C VAL A 62 -13.46 8.24 19.46
N PRO A 63 -14.16 8.65 20.54
CA PRO A 63 -13.81 8.25 21.90
C PRO A 63 -13.65 6.73 22.02
N SER A 64 -12.65 6.29 22.77
CA SER A 64 -12.12 4.93 22.64
C SER A 64 -12.96 3.86 23.33
N LEU A 65 -13.98 3.36 22.61
CA LEU A 65 -14.60 2.07 22.86
C LEU A 65 -13.58 0.94 22.61
N ARG A 66 -12.80 0.61 23.65
CA ARG A 66 -11.93 -0.57 23.69
C ARG A 66 -12.77 -1.81 24.02
N LEU A 67 -13.40 -2.41 23.01
CA LEU A 67 -13.77 -3.83 23.11
C LEU A 67 -12.48 -4.64 23.00
N GLY A 68 -12.19 -5.49 23.99
CA GLY A 68 -10.92 -6.22 24.14
C GLY A 68 -10.74 -7.42 23.20
N PHE A 69 -11.29 -7.38 22.00
CA PHE A 69 -11.31 -8.51 21.07
C PHE A 69 -10.28 -8.36 19.95
N ASP A 70 -9.44 -9.39 19.77
CA ASP A 70 -8.68 -9.56 18.53
C ASP A 70 -9.64 -9.98 17.40
N PRO A 71 -9.59 -9.35 16.20
CA PRO A 71 -10.34 -9.78 15.01
C PRO A 71 -10.38 -11.30 14.76
N ILE A 72 -9.31 -12.02 15.09
CA ILE A 72 -9.20 -13.47 14.90
C ILE A 72 -9.97 -14.24 15.99
N GLN A 73 -10.01 -13.74 17.24
CA GLN A 73 -10.76 -14.37 18.33
C GLN A 73 -12.27 -14.29 18.12
N VAL A 74 -12.76 -13.19 17.52
CA VAL A 74 -14.19 -12.96 17.27
C VAL A 74 -14.81 -14.01 16.34
N VAL A 75 -14.04 -14.50 15.35
CA VAL A 75 -14.50 -15.48 14.35
C VAL A 75 -14.32 -16.92 14.82
N ASN A 76 -13.47 -17.18 15.82
CA ASN A 76 -13.24 -18.49 16.41
C ASN A 76 -14.36 -18.95 17.39
N LEU A 77 -15.48 -18.23 17.47
CA LEU A 77 -16.63 -18.64 18.26
C LEU A 77 -17.44 -19.70 17.49
N SER A 78 -17.51 -20.91 18.07
CA SER A 78 -18.16 -22.15 17.59
C SER A 78 -17.42 -22.94 16.48
N GLN A 79 -17.31 -24.27 16.69
CA GLN A 79 -16.75 -25.22 15.71
C GLN A 79 -17.50 -25.25 14.36
N SER A 80 -18.76 -24.82 14.32
CA SER A 80 -19.64 -24.78 13.15
C SER A 80 -19.26 -23.74 12.09
N ASN A 81 -18.45 -22.75 12.44
CA ASN A 81 -18.16 -21.59 11.56
C ASN A 81 -16.97 -21.78 10.61
N ARG A 82 -16.51 -23.01 10.34
CA ARG A 82 -15.33 -23.27 9.49
C ARG A 82 -15.46 -22.67 8.09
N ASP A 83 -16.66 -22.70 7.51
CA ASP A 83 -16.93 -22.20 6.15
C ASP A 83 -17.12 -20.67 6.09
N ALA A 84 -17.29 -20.02 7.24
CA ALA A 84 -17.20 -18.56 7.38
C ALA A 84 -15.75 -18.11 7.62
N ALA A 85 -14.95 -18.94 8.30
CA ALA A 85 -13.52 -18.70 8.51
C ALA A 85 -12.65 -18.96 7.26
N SER A 86 -13.05 -19.89 6.38
CA SER A 86 -12.32 -20.21 5.13
C SER A 86 -12.20 -19.00 4.20
N ASN A 87 -13.28 -18.25 4.02
CA ASN A 87 -13.35 -17.12 3.06
C ASN A 87 -12.57 -15.87 3.55
N MET A 88 -11.86 -15.99 4.68
CA MET A 88 -10.95 -14.96 5.19
C MET A 88 -9.51 -15.15 4.65
N PHE A 89 -9.20 -16.27 3.98
CA PHE A 89 -7.88 -16.55 3.39
C PHE A 89 -7.55 -15.66 2.18
N GLU A 90 -8.52 -15.01 1.55
CA GLU A 90 -8.29 -14.10 0.43
C GLU A 90 -7.95 -12.67 0.91
N GLN A 91 -8.23 -12.35 2.18
CA GLN A 91 -8.01 -11.02 2.77
C GLN A 91 -6.61 -10.90 3.39
N HIS A 92 -5.92 -9.80 3.09
CA HIS A 92 -4.58 -9.47 3.61
C HIS A 92 -4.50 -8.08 4.27
N GLY A 93 -5.49 -7.22 4.07
CA GLY A 93 -5.58 -5.92 4.73
C GLY A 93 -6.18 -6.04 6.13
N PHE A 94 -5.66 -5.25 7.07
CA PHE A 94 -6.06 -5.22 8.50
C PHE A 94 -5.99 -6.55 9.28
N ARG A 95 -5.53 -7.66 8.67
CA ARG A 95 -5.26 -8.94 9.35
C ARG A 95 -3.86 -8.99 9.94
N SER A 96 -3.73 -9.53 11.14
CA SER A 96 -2.43 -9.85 11.76
C SER A 96 -1.65 -10.85 10.91
N LYS A 97 -0.31 -10.82 10.99
CA LYS A 97 0.64 -11.65 10.23
C LYS A 97 0.52 -11.61 8.68
N ARG A 98 -0.33 -10.76 8.11
CA ARG A 98 -0.51 -10.56 6.66
C ARG A 98 -0.09 -9.15 6.24
N SER A 99 0.16 -8.97 4.95
CA SER A 99 0.73 -7.73 4.38
C SER A 99 0.51 -7.61 2.87
N VAL A 100 0.80 -6.41 2.35
CA VAL A 100 0.98 -6.16 0.91
C VAL A 100 1.91 -7.20 0.27
N THR A 101 3.05 -7.49 0.89
CA THR A 101 4.02 -8.47 0.36
C THR A 101 3.40 -9.86 0.22
N THR A 102 2.61 -10.34 1.18
CA THR A 102 1.95 -11.66 1.05
C THR A 102 0.88 -11.69 -0.04
N ASN A 103 0.09 -10.62 -0.18
CA ASN A 103 -0.94 -10.50 -1.23
C ASN A 103 -0.29 -10.51 -2.62
N LEU A 104 0.75 -9.71 -2.82
CA LEU A 104 1.46 -9.62 -4.10
C LEU A 104 2.32 -10.87 -4.40
N LEU A 105 2.84 -11.59 -3.39
CA LEU A 105 3.58 -12.84 -3.62
C LEU A 105 2.68 -13.94 -4.22
N ILE A 106 1.46 -14.12 -3.70
CA ILE A 106 0.49 -15.09 -4.24
C ILE A 106 0.18 -14.75 -5.72
N LEU A 107 -0.13 -13.48 -6.00
CA LEU A 107 -0.46 -13.03 -7.36
C LEU A 107 0.72 -13.22 -8.33
N VAL A 108 1.94 -12.85 -7.93
CA VAL A 108 3.14 -12.96 -8.75
C VAL A 108 3.56 -14.41 -8.99
N ASP A 109 3.41 -15.31 -8.00
CA ASP A 109 3.70 -16.72 -8.23
C ASP A 109 2.71 -17.36 -9.19
N TYR A 110 1.42 -17.07 -9.03
CA TYR A 110 0.37 -17.55 -9.94
C TYR A 110 0.59 -17.05 -11.38
N ILE A 111 0.79 -15.74 -11.58
CA ILE A 111 1.04 -15.17 -12.90
C ILE A 111 2.31 -15.76 -13.50
N SER A 112 3.43 -15.76 -12.78
CA SER A 112 4.70 -16.26 -13.32
C SER A 112 4.64 -17.75 -13.64
N THR A 113 3.92 -18.57 -12.87
CA THR A 113 3.68 -19.99 -13.16
C THR A 113 2.89 -20.20 -14.46
N CYS A 114 1.86 -19.38 -14.71
CA CYS A 114 1.07 -19.44 -15.95
C CYS A 114 1.90 -18.97 -17.16
N LEU A 115 2.60 -17.83 -17.03
CA LEU A 115 3.52 -17.33 -18.06
C LEU A 115 4.61 -18.34 -18.41
N ASP A 116 5.12 -19.10 -17.44
CA ASP A 116 6.13 -20.14 -17.69
C ASP A 116 5.58 -21.31 -18.51
N ARG A 117 4.33 -21.71 -18.27
CA ARG A 117 3.58 -22.70 -19.08
C ARG A 117 3.23 -22.17 -20.47
N GLY A 118 3.17 -20.85 -20.65
CA GLY A 118 2.80 -20.21 -21.92
C GLY A 118 1.31 -19.96 -22.07
N SER A 119 0.57 -19.86 -20.96
CA SER A 119 -0.76 -19.27 -20.91
C SER A 119 -0.67 -17.76 -20.61
N GLN A 120 -1.80 -17.07 -20.56
CA GLN A 120 -1.90 -15.72 -20.01
C GLN A 120 -2.67 -15.74 -18.68
N VAL A 121 -2.60 -14.65 -17.92
CA VAL A 121 -3.52 -14.40 -16.80
C VAL A 121 -4.19 -13.06 -17.01
N ASP A 122 -5.51 -13.04 -17.05
CA ASP A 122 -6.28 -11.81 -16.98
C ASP A 122 -6.58 -11.50 -15.51
N VAL A 123 -6.27 -10.28 -15.08
CA VAL A 123 -6.53 -9.77 -13.73
C VAL A 123 -7.45 -8.57 -13.82
N LEU A 124 -8.64 -8.71 -13.24
CA LEU A 124 -9.62 -7.66 -13.05
C LEU A 124 -9.35 -6.93 -11.74
N TYR A 125 -9.22 -5.62 -11.80
CA TYR A 125 -8.96 -4.74 -10.65
C TYR A 125 -10.18 -3.87 -10.38
N PHE A 126 -10.55 -3.75 -9.10
CA PHE A 126 -11.79 -3.11 -8.65
C PHE A 126 -11.50 -1.99 -7.63
N ASP A 127 -12.29 -0.92 -7.66
CA ASP A 127 -12.27 0.16 -6.66
C ASP A 127 -13.71 0.42 -6.18
N PHE A 128 -13.95 0.34 -4.87
CA PHE A 128 -15.26 0.60 -4.27
C PHE A 128 -15.53 2.11 -4.12
N ARG A 129 -16.75 2.55 -4.43
CA ARG A 129 -17.18 3.94 -4.24
C ARG A 129 -17.29 4.29 -2.76
N LYS A 130 -16.21 4.81 -2.17
CA LYS A 130 -16.14 5.19 -0.75
C LYS A 130 -16.45 4.00 0.19
N ALA A 131 -15.74 2.90 0.03
CA ALA A 131 -16.03 1.61 0.68
C ALA A 131 -16.47 1.72 2.15
N PHE A 132 -15.66 2.37 2.99
CA PHE A 132 -15.92 2.57 4.42
C PHE A 132 -17.17 3.41 4.71
N ASP A 133 -17.48 4.40 3.88
CA ASP A 133 -18.59 5.34 4.12
C ASP A 133 -19.95 4.74 3.70
N ARG A 134 -19.93 3.66 2.90
CA ARG A 134 -21.12 3.04 2.31
C ARG A 134 -21.63 1.78 2.98
N VAL A 135 -20.82 1.11 3.81
CA VAL A 135 -21.22 -0.09 4.56
C VAL A 135 -22.62 0.07 5.14
N ASN A 136 -23.59 -0.74 4.70
CA ASN A 136 -24.96 -0.62 5.16
C ASN A 136 -25.10 -1.26 6.56
N ASN A 137 -25.58 -0.48 7.53
CA ASN A 137 -25.68 -0.89 8.93
C ASN A 137 -26.48 -2.19 9.11
N ASP A 138 -27.63 -2.33 8.47
CA ASP A 138 -28.53 -3.46 8.70
C ASP A 138 -28.03 -4.74 8.00
N ILE A 139 -27.42 -4.63 6.80
CA ILE A 139 -26.72 -5.75 6.15
C ILE A 139 -25.52 -6.20 7.00
N LEU A 140 -24.75 -5.27 7.57
CA LEU A 140 -23.66 -5.58 8.48
C LEU A 140 -24.15 -6.30 9.75
N LEU A 141 -25.26 -5.87 10.35
CA LEU A 141 -25.88 -6.54 11.49
C LEU A 141 -26.36 -7.96 11.14
N ILE A 142 -26.92 -8.17 9.94
CA ILE A 142 -27.28 -9.51 9.44
C ILE A 142 -26.03 -10.40 9.28
N LYS A 143 -24.92 -9.87 8.74
CA LYS A 143 -23.64 -10.62 8.64
C LYS A 143 -23.08 -10.98 10.02
N LEU A 144 -23.07 -10.02 10.96
CA LEU A 144 -22.66 -10.27 12.35
C LEU A 144 -23.53 -11.38 13.00
N SER A 145 -24.84 -11.37 12.76
CA SER A 145 -25.75 -12.40 13.24
C SER A 145 -25.46 -13.78 12.60
N LYS A 146 -25.18 -13.82 11.29
CA LYS A 146 -24.80 -15.07 10.59
C LYS A 146 -23.46 -15.66 11.07
N ILE A 147 -22.55 -14.83 11.59
CA ILE A 147 -21.29 -15.28 12.20
C ILE A 147 -21.51 -15.81 13.64
N GLY A 148 -22.72 -15.70 14.20
CA GLY A 148 -23.05 -16.25 15.52
C GLY A 148 -22.76 -15.30 16.69
N PHE A 149 -22.71 -13.98 16.46
CA PHE A 149 -22.63 -13.00 17.55
C PHE A 149 -23.87 -13.10 18.46
N ALA A 150 -23.66 -13.15 19.78
CA ALA A 150 -24.75 -13.19 20.74
C ALA A 150 -25.66 -11.94 20.67
N PRO A 151 -26.98 -12.06 20.91
CA PRO A 151 -27.94 -10.96 20.76
C PRO A 151 -27.57 -9.66 21.48
N ASN A 152 -27.00 -9.76 22.69
CA ASN A 152 -26.57 -8.59 23.46
C ASN A 152 -25.42 -7.81 22.78
N ILE A 153 -24.53 -8.52 22.06
CA ILE A 153 -23.44 -7.90 21.30
C ILE A 153 -24.00 -7.31 19.99
N LEU A 154 -24.95 -7.98 19.34
CA LEU A 154 -25.67 -7.42 18.17
C LEU A 154 -26.41 -6.13 18.52
N HIS A 155 -27.07 -6.07 19.67
CA HIS A 155 -27.73 -4.87 20.18
C HIS A 155 -26.73 -3.74 20.47
N LEU A 156 -25.59 -4.05 21.10
CA LEU A 156 -24.50 -3.09 21.29
C LEU A 156 -23.95 -2.56 19.95
N MET A 157 -23.76 -3.43 18.96
CA MET A 157 -23.32 -3.02 17.61
C MET A 157 -24.38 -2.19 16.88
N ALA A 158 -25.66 -2.51 17.03
CA ALA A 158 -26.75 -1.72 16.46
C ALA A 158 -26.75 -0.29 17.03
N ASN A 159 -26.62 -0.15 18.35
CA ASN A 159 -26.52 1.15 19.02
C ASN A 159 -25.23 1.90 18.68
N TYR A 160 -24.12 1.20 18.42
CA TYR A 160 -22.87 1.79 17.95
C TYR A 160 -22.95 2.30 16.50
N LEU A 161 -23.81 1.70 15.66
CA LEU A 161 -23.92 2.01 14.23
C LEU A 161 -25.04 3.00 13.88
N ARG A 162 -26.15 2.99 14.62
CA ARG A 162 -27.33 3.83 14.39
C ARG A 162 -27.19 5.24 14.99
N ASP A 163 -27.96 6.18 14.44
CA ASP A 163 -28.17 7.58 14.87
C ASP A 163 -26.94 8.47 15.16
N ARG A 164 -25.74 8.00 14.82
CA ARG A 164 -24.46 8.72 14.97
C ARG A 164 -24.51 10.12 14.36
N LYS A 165 -24.34 11.13 15.19
CA LYS A 165 -24.03 12.51 14.77
C LYS A 165 -22.52 12.66 14.57
N GLN A 166 -22.12 13.40 13.55
CA GLN A 166 -20.73 13.78 13.27
C GLN A 166 -20.65 15.28 13.01
N PHE A 167 -19.55 15.92 13.39
CA PHE A 167 -19.25 17.31 13.08
C PHE A 167 -17.74 17.48 12.85
N VAL A 168 -17.34 18.60 12.26
CA VAL A 168 -15.94 18.95 12.02
C VAL A 168 -15.55 20.05 13.00
N ARG A 169 -14.51 19.83 13.82
CA ARG A 169 -13.90 20.84 14.68
C ARG A 169 -12.56 21.30 14.08
N LEU A 170 -12.36 22.61 13.96
CA LEU A 170 -11.11 23.24 13.53
C LEU A 170 -10.69 24.30 14.56
N GLY A 171 -9.81 23.91 15.49
CA GLY A 171 -9.49 24.73 16.65
C GLY A 171 -10.72 24.89 17.55
N ILE A 172 -11.18 26.13 17.72
CA ILE A 172 -12.39 26.48 18.49
C ILE A 172 -13.69 26.46 17.64
N TYR A 173 -13.58 26.34 16.32
CA TYR A 173 -14.75 26.39 15.43
C TYR A 173 -15.32 24.99 15.18
N GLU A 174 -16.65 24.88 15.18
CA GLU A 174 -17.38 23.63 14.93
C GLU A 174 -18.36 23.81 13.76
N SER A 175 -18.56 22.74 12.97
CA SER A 175 -19.67 22.66 12.03
C SER A 175 -20.97 22.27 12.75
N GLU A 176 -22.09 22.48 12.06
CA GLU A 176 -23.35 21.82 12.41
C GLU A 176 -23.18 20.28 12.44
N SER A 177 -24.04 19.61 13.22
CA SER A 177 -24.00 18.15 13.39
C SER A 177 -24.78 17.41 12.30
N TYR A 178 -24.12 16.52 11.58
CA TYR A 178 -24.69 15.71 10.50
C TYR A 178 -25.01 14.27 10.94
N HIS A 179 -26.21 13.76 10.63
CA HIS A 179 -26.62 12.39 10.91
C HIS A 179 -26.06 11.38 9.91
N THR A 180 -25.22 10.46 10.38
CA THR A 180 -24.45 9.53 9.54
C THR A 180 -25.16 8.18 9.36
N ARG A 181 -26.08 8.13 8.38
CA ARG A 181 -26.98 6.99 8.10
C ARG A 181 -26.33 5.72 7.54
N SER A 182 -25.06 5.76 7.11
CA SER A 182 -24.32 4.60 6.58
C SER A 182 -22.85 4.63 6.99
N GLY A 183 -22.16 3.52 6.74
CA GLY A 183 -20.71 3.42 6.86
C GLY A 183 -20.19 3.08 8.25
N VAL A 184 -18.87 2.91 8.31
CA VAL A 184 -18.08 2.69 9.52
C VAL A 184 -17.07 3.83 9.66
N SER A 185 -16.98 4.42 10.85
CA SER A 185 -16.25 5.67 11.07
C SER A 185 -14.74 5.49 10.86
N GLN A 186 -14.21 6.10 9.80
CA GLN A 186 -12.78 6.04 9.46
C GLN A 186 -11.94 6.71 10.55
N GLY A 187 -11.17 5.91 11.30
CA GLY A 187 -10.43 6.35 12.49
C GLY A 187 -10.91 5.74 13.81
N SER A 188 -12.06 5.05 13.81
CA SER A 188 -12.46 4.16 14.91
C SER A 188 -11.64 2.87 14.95
N ILE A 189 -11.56 2.25 16.14
CA ILE A 189 -10.90 0.96 16.36
C ILE A 189 -11.67 -0.19 15.68
N LEU A 190 -13.01 -0.16 15.76
CA LEU A 190 -13.88 -1.22 15.22
C LEU A 190 -14.11 -1.10 13.71
N GLY A 191 -13.97 0.09 13.12
CA GLY A 191 -14.27 0.34 11.71
C GLY A 191 -13.58 -0.61 10.72
N PRO A 192 -12.27 -0.89 10.85
CA PRO A 192 -11.58 -1.89 10.02
C PRO A 192 -12.15 -3.30 10.18
N LEU A 193 -12.42 -3.76 11.40
CA LEU A 193 -12.99 -5.09 11.67
C LEU A 193 -14.38 -5.24 11.05
N LEU A 194 -15.25 -4.25 11.27
CA LEU A 194 -16.61 -4.22 10.71
C LEU A 194 -16.59 -4.14 9.18
N PHE A 195 -15.60 -3.46 8.59
CA PHE A 195 -15.38 -3.48 7.15
C PHE A 195 -14.93 -4.86 6.64
N LEU A 196 -14.01 -5.55 7.34
CA LEU A 196 -13.61 -6.92 6.97
C LEU A 196 -14.83 -7.86 6.99
N ILE A 197 -15.64 -7.81 8.06
CA ILE A 197 -16.86 -8.61 8.20
C ILE A 197 -17.87 -8.33 7.06
N MET A 198 -17.94 -7.08 6.56
CA MET A 198 -18.81 -6.73 5.43
C MET A 198 -18.40 -7.43 4.12
N ILE A 199 -17.10 -7.60 3.86
CA ILE A 199 -16.56 -8.11 2.58
C ILE A 199 -16.14 -9.59 2.61
N ASN A 200 -16.12 -10.24 3.78
CA ASN A 200 -15.58 -11.60 3.97
C ASN A 200 -16.35 -12.71 3.24
N ASP A 201 -17.57 -12.47 2.75
CA ASP A 201 -18.32 -13.43 1.93
C ASP A 201 -18.17 -13.21 0.41
N LEU A 202 -17.51 -12.14 -0.04
CA LEU A 202 -17.24 -11.90 -1.47
C LEU A 202 -16.51 -13.07 -2.14
N PRO A 203 -15.45 -13.69 -1.55
CA PRO A 203 -14.79 -14.83 -2.19
C PRO A 203 -15.72 -16.01 -2.49
N SER A 204 -16.81 -16.18 -1.73
CA SER A 204 -17.72 -17.33 -1.87
C SER A 204 -18.68 -17.26 -3.07
N VAL A 205 -18.72 -16.14 -3.81
CA VAL A 205 -19.47 -16.07 -5.09
C VAL A 205 -18.65 -16.55 -6.29
N LEU A 206 -17.42 -17.01 -6.05
CA LEU A 206 -16.46 -17.45 -7.06
C LEU A 206 -16.36 -18.97 -7.09
N SER A 207 -16.12 -19.51 -8.28
CA SER A 207 -16.12 -20.95 -8.59
C SER A 207 -14.80 -21.45 -9.19
N ARG A 208 -14.08 -20.58 -9.92
CA ARG A 208 -12.91 -20.94 -10.72
C ARG A 208 -11.83 -19.85 -10.70
N ALA A 209 -12.19 -18.58 -10.86
CA ALA A 209 -11.26 -17.48 -10.69
C ALA A 209 -10.88 -17.29 -9.21
N LYS A 210 -9.62 -16.96 -8.96
CA LYS A 210 -9.12 -16.64 -7.62
C LYS A 210 -9.32 -15.15 -7.34
N CYS A 211 -9.63 -14.77 -6.10
CA CYS A 211 -9.56 -13.37 -5.69
C CYS A 211 -8.46 -13.09 -4.68
N LEU A 212 -8.08 -11.83 -4.57
CA LEU A 212 -7.17 -11.31 -3.54
C LEU A 212 -7.70 -9.96 -3.06
N LEU A 213 -7.82 -9.82 -1.76
CA LEU A 213 -8.35 -8.65 -1.06
C LEU A 213 -7.27 -8.02 -0.19
N TYR A 214 -7.19 -6.69 -0.20
CA TYR A 214 -6.44 -5.92 0.78
C TYR A 214 -7.24 -4.69 1.19
N ALA A 215 -7.98 -4.82 2.30
CA ALA A 215 -9.03 -3.87 2.67
C ALA A 215 -10.05 -3.73 1.54
N ASP A 216 -10.20 -2.52 0.98
CA ASP A 216 -11.07 -2.19 -0.15
C ASP A 216 -10.42 -2.38 -1.54
N ASP A 217 -9.14 -2.73 -1.65
CA ASP A 217 -8.52 -3.13 -2.91
C ASP A 217 -8.87 -4.60 -3.22
N LEU A 218 -9.68 -4.84 -4.26
CA LEU A 218 -10.09 -6.17 -4.75
C LEU A 218 -9.48 -6.49 -6.12
N LYS A 219 -9.05 -7.74 -6.27
CA LYS A 219 -8.60 -8.36 -7.52
C LYS A 219 -9.31 -9.68 -7.78
N LEU A 220 -9.69 -9.95 -9.02
CA LEU A 220 -10.15 -11.26 -9.51
C LEU A 220 -9.25 -11.70 -10.66
N TYR A 221 -8.76 -12.94 -10.67
CA TYR A 221 -7.76 -13.41 -11.64
C TYR A 221 -7.89 -14.89 -12.03
N LEU A 222 -7.64 -15.18 -13.31
CA LEU A 222 -7.76 -16.52 -13.88
C LEU A 222 -6.71 -16.78 -14.97
N GLU A 223 -6.15 -17.99 -15.00
CA GLU A 223 -5.35 -18.51 -16.11
C GLU A 223 -6.24 -18.71 -17.35
N VAL A 224 -5.99 -17.92 -18.39
CA VAL A 224 -6.71 -17.94 -19.67
C VAL A 224 -5.87 -18.71 -20.69
N LYS A 225 -6.49 -19.71 -21.32
CA LYS A 225 -5.94 -20.50 -22.44
C LYS A 225 -6.84 -20.45 -23.68
N SER A 226 -8.09 -20.07 -23.51
CA SER A 226 -9.15 -20.03 -24.51
C SER A 226 -10.13 -18.91 -24.20
N GLU A 227 -10.91 -18.48 -25.20
CA GLU A 227 -11.98 -17.49 -25.00
C GLU A 227 -13.07 -17.98 -24.01
N ASN A 228 -13.28 -19.30 -23.91
CA ASN A 228 -14.16 -19.88 -22.90
C ASN A 228 -13.70 -19.59 -21.46
N ASP A 229 -12.40 -19.44 -21.22
CA ASP A 229 -11.89 -19.03 -19.89
C ASP A 229 -12.25 -17.56 -19.60
N CYS A 230 -12.22 -16.69 -20.62
CA CYS A 230 -12.69 -15.32 -20.52
C CYS A 230 -14.21 -15.24 -20.28
N VAL A 231 -15.00 -16.10 -20.92
CA VAL A 231 -16.45 -16.21 -20.68
C VAL A 231 -16.75 -16.66 -19.25
N VAL A 232 -15.95 -17.54 -18.65
CA VAL A 232 -16.08 -17.87 -17.22
C VAL A 232 -15.70 -16.68 -16.33
N LEU A 233 -14.57 -16.02 -16.59
CA LEU A 233 -14.14 -14.84 -15.82
C LEU A 233 -15.16 -13.67 -15.93
N GLN A 234 -15.87 -13.54 -17.05
CA GLN A 234 -16.99 -12.59 -17.20
C GLN A 234 -18.16 -12.96 -16.28
N ARG A 235 -18.61 -14.22 -16.26
CA ARG A 235 -19.69 -14.66 -15.35
C ARG A 235 -19.35 -14.44 -13.87
N GLU A 236 -18.08 -14.59 -13.51
CA GLU A 236 -17.61 -14.35 -12.15
C GLU A 236 -17.43 -12.85 -11.81
N LEU A 237 -17.13 -12.01 -12.81
CA LEU A 237 -17.25 -10.56 -12.71
C LEU A 237 -18.72 -10.12 -12.48
N ASP A 238 -19.66 -10.74 -13.20
CA ASP A 238 -21.10 -10.47 -13.03
C ASP A 238 -21.60 -10.92 -11.65
N ALA A 239 -21.19 -12.10 -11.16
CA ALA A 239 -21.50 -12.57 -9.81
C ALA A 239 -20.93 -11.64 -8.71
N VAL A 240 -19.73 -11.08 -8.91
CA VAL A 240 -19.13 -10.07 -8.01
C VAL A 240 -19.87 -8.73 -8.09
N LEU A 241 -20.40 -8.35 -9.26
CA LEU A 241 -21.24 -7.17 -9.41
C LEU A 241 -22.58 -7.33 -8.67
N ASP A 242 -23.24 -8.48 -8.82
CA ASP A 242 -24.49 -8.82 -8.11
C ASP A 242 -24.26 -8.92 -6.59
N TRP A 243 -23.15 -9.49 -6.13
CA TRP A 243 -22.74 -9.40 -4.72
C TRP A 243 -22.67 -7.94 -4.28
N SER A 244 -22.06 -7.05 -5.07
CA SER A 244 -21.91 -5.63 -4.70
C SER A 244 -23.25 -4.90 -4.61
N LEU A 245 -24.20 -5.21 -5.49
CA LEU A 245 -25.56 -4.65 -5.50
C LEU A 245 -26.34 -5.12 -4.27
N ASN A 246 -26.37 -6.44 -4.02
CA ASN A 246 -27.03 -7.04 -2.86
C ASN A 246 -26.47 -6.50 -1.52
N ASN A 247 -25.15 -6.22 -1.48
CA ASN A 247 -24.48 -5.67 -0.31
C ASN A 247 -24.49 -4.13 -0.23
N LYS A 248 -25.04 -3.43 -1.24
CA LYS A 248 -25.07 -1.95 -1.35
C LYS A 248 -23.67 -1.30 -1.34
N MET A 249 -22.71 -2.00 -1.93
CA MET A 249 -21.29 -1.70 -1.96
C MET A 249 -20.82 -1.42 -3.40
N ASP A 250 -21.43 -0.47 -4.13
CA ASP A 250 -21.12 -0.32 -5.56
C ASP A 250 -19.63 -0.03 -5.84
N PHE A 251 -19.11 -0.73 -6.85
CA PHE A 251 -17.85 -0.41 -7.50
C PHE A 251 -17.89 0.95 -8.23
N ASN A 252 -16.71 1.44 -8.59
CA ASN A 252 -16.53 2.61 -9.44
C ASN A 252 -15.97 2.21 -10.82
N PRO A 253 -16.82 1.95 -11.84
CA PRO A 253 -16.37 1.40 -13.12
C PRO A 253 -15.27 2.22 -13.81
N THR A 254 -15.26 3.54 -13.64
CA THR A 254 -14.24 4.46 -14.22
C THR A 254 -12.83 4.35 -13.61
N LYS A 255 -12.65 3.50 -12.59
CA LYS A 255 -11.33 3.11 -12.05
C LYS A 255 -11.09 1.60 -12.09
N CYS A 256 -12.14 0.81 -12.32
CA CYS A 256 -12.00 -0.63 -12.51
C CYS A 256 -11.30 -0.85 -13.87
N SER A 257 -10.50 -1.90 -13.99
CA SER A 257 -9.71 -2.15 -15.20
C SER A 257 -9.28 -3.61 -15.31
N VAL A 258 -8.85 -4.03 -16.49
CA VAL A 258 -8.24 -5.34 -16.71
C VAL A 258 -6.78 -5.21 -17.12
N MET A 259 -5.89 -6.01 -16.54
CA MET A 259 -4.54 -6.24 -17.07
C MET A 259 -4.40 -7.69 -17.52
N THR A 260 -4.03 -7.87 -18.78
CA THR A 260 -3.64 -9.16 -19.34
C THR A 260 -2.14 -9.32 -19.19
N PHE A 261 -1.70 -10.29 -18.39
CA PHE A 261 -0.30 -10.69 -18.26
C PHE A 261 0.01 -11.81 -19.25
N ALA A 262 0.89 -11.53 -20.23
CA ALA A 262 1.22 -12.45 -21.31
C ALA A 262 2.69 -12.32 -21.76
N ARG A 263 3.30 -13.47 -22.10
CA ARG A 263 4.59 -13.55 -22.81
C ARG A 263 4.50 -14.32 -24.14
N ILE A 264 3.32 -14.83 -24.48
CA ILE A 264 2.99 -15.42 -25.79
C ILE A 264 2.84 -14.34 -26.87
N LYS A 265 3.05 -14.72 -28.15
CA LYS A 265 2.98 -13.80 -29.30
C LYS A 265 1.56 -13.28 -29.58
N GLN A 266 0.55 -14.11 -29.33
CA GLN A 266 -0.86 -13.82 -29.58
C GLN A 266 -1.66 -14.16 -28.32
N PRO A 267 -1.87 -13.21 -27.39
CA PRO A 267 -2.80 -13.40 -26.27
C PRO A 267 -4.25 -13.36 -26.76
N VAL A 268 -5.12 -14.07 -26.05
CA VAL A 268 -6.58 -13.97 -26.18
C VAL A 268 -6.99 -12.56 -25.75
N PHE A 269 -7.69 -11.83 -26.61
CA PHE A 269 -8.20 -10.49 -26.32
C PHE A 269 -9.72 -10.53 -26.18
N PHE A 270 -10.20 -10.44 -24.94
CA PHE A 270 -11.64 -10.43 -24.61
C PHE A 270 -12.07 -9.10 -23.99
N SER A 271 -13.34 -8.72 -24.18
CA SER A 271 -13.92 -7.45 -23.71
C SER A 271 -14.83 -7.67 -22.50
N TYR A 272 -14.27 -7.52 -21.29
CA TYR A 272 -15.03 -7.69 -20.04
C TYR A 272 -15.92 -6.49 -19.73
N ASN A 273 -17.18 -6.73 -19.39
CA ASN A 273 -18.16 -5.71 -19.07
C ASN A 273 -18.57 -5.79 -17.59
N MET A 274 -18.49 -4.66 -16.89
CA MET A 274 -19.09 -4.50 -15.56
C MET A 274 -20.52 -3.98 -15.77
N GLY A 275 -21.45 -4.91 -15.99
CA GLY A 275 -22.82 -4.60 -16.41
C GLY A 275 -22.82 -3.93 -17.79
N LYS A 276 -23.18 -2.63 -17.86
CA LYS A 276 -23.18 -1.85 -19.11
C LYS A 276 -21.89 -1.08 -19.39
N VAL A 277 -20.83 -1.28 -18.60
CA VAL A 277 -19.56 -0.54 -18.74
C VAL A 277 -18.42 -1.47 -19.12
N LEU A 278 -17.87 -1.32 -20.33
CA LEU A 278 -16.64 -1.99 -20.76
C LEU A 278 -15.48 -1.61 -19.82
N LEU A 279 -14.79 -2.61 -19.28
CA LEU A 279 -13.61 -2.40 -18.43
C LEU A 279 -12.39 -2.05 -19.31
N PRO A 280 -11.70 -0.92 -19.06
CA PRO A 280 -10.52 -0.55 -19.84
C PRO A 280 -9.38 -1.55 -19.61
N ARG A 281 -8.83 -2.09 -20.70
CA ARG A 281 -7.59 -2.89 -20.66
C ARG A 281 -6.39 -1.96 -20.54
N VAL A 282 -5.55 -2.18 -19.53
CA VAL A 282 -4.38 -1.34 -19.22
C VAL A 282 -3.07 -2.11 -19.34
N THR A 283 -2.04 -1.44 -19.82
CA THR A 283 -0.64 -1.93 -19.90
C THR A 283 0.25 -1.41 -18.77
N TYR A 284 -0.33 -0.65 -17.84
CA TYR A 284 0.29 -0.14 -16.63
C TYR A 284 -0.74 -0.16 -15.51
N ILE A 285 -0.41 -0.73 -14.36
CA ILE A 285 -1.23 -0.59 -13.15
C ILE A 285 -0.35 -0.49 -11.90
N LYS A 286 -0.84 0.23 -10.88
CA LYS A 286 -0.15 0.38 -9.59
C LYS A 286 -0.93 -0.36 -8.51
N ASP A 287 -0.54 -1.60 -8.26
CA ASP A 287 -1.15 -2.50 -7.30
C ASP A 287 -0.41 -2.44 -5.94
N LEU A 288 -1.14 -2.07 -4.88
CA LEU A 288 -0.66 -1.94 -3.50
C LEU A 288 0.67 -1.17 -3.32
N GLY A 289 1.01 -0.30 -4.27
CA GLY A 289 2.22 0.52 -4.27
C GLY A 289 3.32 0.08 -5.23
N VAL A 290 3.23 -1.12 -5.81
CA VAL A 290 4.12 -1.67 -6.85
C VAL A 290 3.51 -1.42 -8.24
N ILE A 291 4.33 -1.06 -9.23
CA ILE A 291 3.89 -0.90 -10.63
C ILE A 291 4.08 -2.23 -11.37
N PHE A 292 3.04 -2.68 -12.07
CA PHE A 292 3.00 -3.91 -12.86
C PHE A 292 2.89 -3.59 -14.35
N ASP A 293 3.56 -4.41 -15.17
CA ASP A 293 3.52 -4.43 -16.62
C ASP A 293 3.06 -5.82 -17.14
N PRO A 294 2.48 -5.92 -18.35
CA PRO A 294 2.00 -7.19 -18.94
C PRO A 294 3.02 -8.32 -19.02
N LYS A 295 4.32 -8.03 -18.99
CA LYS A 295 5.39 -9.06 -19.04
C LYS A 295 5.92 -9.42 -17.65
N LEU A 296 5.47 -8.76 -16.59
CA LEU A 296 5.93 -8.97 -15.21
C LEU A 296 7.45 -8.74 -15.06
N THR A 297 7.94 -7.63 -15.59
CA THR A 297 9.36 -7.22 -15.57
C THR A 297 9.67 -6.18 -14.49
N PHE A 298 8.68 -5.42 -14.03
CA PHE A 298 8.80 -4.36 -13.03
C PHE A 298 9.79 -3.23 -13.41
N HIS A 299 10.21 -3.12 -14.68
CA HIS A 299 11.18 -2.11 -15.13
C HIS A 299 10.74 -0.68 -14.76
N ASP A 300 9.49 -0.32 -15.06
CA ASP A 300 8.93 1.00 -14.75
C ASP A 300 8.81 1.25 -13.24
N HIS A 301 8.53 0.20 -12.46
CA HIS A 301 8.51 0.29 -11.00
C HIS A 301 9.89 0.63 -10.43
N ILE A 302 10.94 -0.01 -10.95
CA ILE A 302 12.33 0.19 -10.53
C ILE A 302 12.79 1.60 -10.92
N LEU A 303 12.53 2.03 -12.16
CA LEU A 303 12.85 3.38 -12.65
C LEU A 303 12.10 4.46 -11.84
N ALA A 304 10.80 4.30 -11.61
CA ALA A 304 10.00 5.23 -10.82
C ALA A 304 10.46 5.28 -9.35
N THR A 305 10.77 4.12 -8.75
CA THR A 305 11.24 4.04 -7.36
C THR A 305 12.63 4.64 -7.19
N ALA A 306 13.55 4.43 -8.12
CA ALA A 306 14.86 5.09 -8.12
C ALA A 306 14.73 6.61 -8.33
N SER A 307 13.81 7.07 -9.20
CA SER A 307 13.54 8.49 -9.45
C SER A 307 12.98 9.21 -8.21
N ASP A 308 11.95 8.65 -7.56
CA ASP A 308 11.37 9.18 -6.31
C ASP A 308 12.43 9.21 -5.18
N SER A 309 13.18 8.12 -5.03
CA SER A 309 14.25 8.01 -4.02
C SER A 309 15.38 9.01 -4.26
N SER A 310 15.75 9.26 -5.52
CA SER A 310 16.75 10.28 -5.88
C SER A 310 16.26 11.70 -5.59
N LYS A 311 14.97 12.00 -5.83
CA LYS A 311 14.36 13.29 -5.48
C LYS A 311 14.36 13.52 -3.96
N ARG A 312 14.03 12.48 -3.18
CA ARG A 312 14.09 12.50 -1.71
C ARG A 312 15.52 12.67 -1.20
N LEU A 313 16.50 11.97 -1.77
CA LEU A 313 17.92 12.14 -1.46
C LEU A 313 18.39 13.57 -1.75
N GLY A 314 18.02 14.13 -2.91
CA GLY A 314 18.32 15.52 -3.27
C GLY A 314 17.59 16.57 -2.41
N PHE A 315 16.48 16.21 -1.75
CA PHE A 315 15.88 17.04 -0.70
C PHE A 315 16.71 16.98 0.59
N ILE A 316 17.08 15.78 1.07
CA ILE A 316 17.91 15.60 2.26
C ILE A 316 19.24 16.34 2.10
N MET A 317 19.99 16.07 1.03
CA MET A 317 21.31 16.68 0.77
C MET A 317 21.32 18.22 0.73
N ARG A 318 20.17 18.86 0.46
CA ARG A 318 20.01 20.32 0.53
C ARG A 318 19.67 20.81 1.93
N ASN A 319 18.78 20.12 2.65
CA ASN A 319 18.30 20.55 3.97
C ASN A 319 19.21 20.10 5.13
N THR A 320 20.10 19.13 4.93
CA THR A 320 21.06 18.66 5.95
C THR A 320 22.46 19.25 5.78
N ARG A 321 22.63 20.36 5.03
CA ARG A 321 23.94 20.97 4.78
C ARG A 321 24.69 21.32 6.06
N ASP A 322 23.98 21.93 6.99
CA ASP A 322 24.52 22.50 8.23
C ASP A 322 24.43 21.52 9.41
N PHE A 323 23.84 20.33 9.19
CA PHE A 323 23.71 19.28 10.20
C PHE A 323 25.09 18.68 10.48
N GLN A 324 25.63 18.90 11.68
CA GLN A 324 26.91 18.31 12.09
C GLN A 324 26.80 16.83 12.49
N ASN A 325 25.63 16.40 12.99
CA ASN A 325 25.43 15.01 13.40
C ASN A 325 25.18 14.09 12.18
N SER A 326 26.19 13.28 11.84
CA SER A 326 26.13 12.31 10.73
C SER A 326 25.13 11.17 10.96
N LEU A 327 24.79 10.83 12.21
CA LEU A 327 23.76 9.84 12.52
C LEU A 327 22.37 10.35 12.13
N THR A 328 22.08 11.64 12.30
CA THR A 328 20.84 12.26 11.81
C THR A 328 20.74 12.18 10.28
N ILE A 329 21.85 12.37 9.57
CA ILE A 329 21.92 12.22 8.11
C ILE A 329 21.69 10.75 7.69
N LYS A 330 22.32 9.78 8.36
CA LYS A 330 22.05 8.35 8.17
C LYS A 330 20.58 8.00 8.45
N LEU A 331 19.99 8.53 9.52
CA LEU A 331 18.60 8.29 9.90
C LEU A 331 17.59 8.82 8.87
N LEU A 332 17.81 10.03 8.35
CA LEU A 332 16.97 10.62 7.29
C LEU A 332 17.05 9.81 5.99
N TYR A 333 18.24 9.39 5.57
CA TYR A 333 18.39 8.51 4.41
C TYR A 333 17.71 7.15 4.65
N ASN A 334 17.93 6.52 5.80
CA ASN A 334 17.37 5.21 6.12
C ASN A 334 15.83 5.24 6.17
N SER A 335 15.23 6.29 6.73
CA SER A 335 13.79 6.40 6.94
C SER A 335 13.01 6.93 5.73
N LEU A 336 13.61 7.80 4.89
CA LEU A 336 12.92 8.43 3.75
C LEU A 336 13.34 7.90 2.37
N VAL A 337 14.57 7.40 2.22
CA VAL A 337 15.12 6.98 0.91
C VAL A 337 15.28 5.46 0.84
N ARG A 338 16.01 4.88 1.80
CA ARG A 338 16.27 3.43 1.81
C ARG A 338 14.99 2.61 2.01
N SER A 339 14.11 3.04 2.92
CA SER A 339 12.76 2.49 3.10
C SER A 339 11.98 2.41 1.78
N LYS A 340 12.05 3.46 0.95
CA LYS A 340 11.36 3.53 -0.35
C LYS A 340 11.99 2.60 -1.40
N LEU A 341 13.31 2.41 -1.35
CA LEU A 341 14.09 1.47 -2.18
C LEU A 341 13.92 0.00 -1.74
N GLU A 342 13.42 -0.27 -0.53
CA GLU A 342 13.24 -1.62 0.02
C GLU A 342 11.76 -2.04 0.12
N THR A 343 10.81 -1.11 -0.02
CA THR A 343 9.36 -1.37 0.11
C THR A 343 8.87 -2.43 -0.88
N SER A 344 8.41 -3.58 -0.35
CA SER A 344 7.94 -4.74 -1.11
C SER A 344 8.98 -5.29 -2.11
N ALA A 345 10.28 -5.08 -1.88
CA ALA A 345 11.35 -5.54 -2.77
C ALA A 345 11.30 -7.05 -3.03
N CYS A 346 10.78 -7.84 -2.09
CA CYS A 346 10.46 -9.25 -2.29
C CYS A 346 9.74 -9.58 -3.61
N ILE A 347 8.86 -8.68 -4.08
CA ILE A 347 8.03 -8.85 -5.28
C ILE A 347 8.83 -8.55 -6.55
N TRP A 348 9.53 -7.41 -6.57
CA TRP A 348 10.01 -6.75 -7.78
C TRP A 348 11.54 -6.72 -7.91
N ASN A 349 12.30 -7.29 -6.95
CA ASN A 349 13.77 -7.32 -6.98
C ASN A 349 14.28 -7.82 -8.35
N PRO A 350 14.99 -7.00 -9.14
CA PRO A 350 15.43 -7.40 -10.48
C PRO A 350 16.38 -8.60 -10.45
N TYR A 351 16.57 -9.23 -11.60
CA TYR A 351 17.67 -10.18 -11.85
C TYR A 351 18.62 -9.67 -12.95
N GLU A 352 18.17 -8.69 -13.74
CA GLU A 352 18.97 -7.95 -14.69
C GLU A 352 19.88 -6.94 -13.96
N CYS A 353 21.19 -7.14 -14.06
CA CYS A 353 22.22 -6.28 -13.46
C CYS A 353 22.00 -4.78 -13.77
N THR A 354 21.58 -4.44 -14.99
CA THR A 354 21.22 -3.07 -15.43
C THR A 354 20.24 -2.38 -14.48
N TYR A 355 19.19 -3.07 -14.04
CA TYR A 355 18.16 -2.52 -13.17
C TYR A 355 18.56 -2.59 -11.68
N SER A 356 19.37 -3.56 -11.27
CA SER A 356 20.01 -3.54 -9.94
C SER A 356 20.91 -2.30 -9.79
N LEU A 357 21.78 -2.04 -10.76
CA LEU A 357 22.68 -0.89 -10.79
C LEU A 357 21.95 0.47 -10.80
N VAL A 358 20.71 0.56 -11.29
CA VAL A 358 19.87 1.77 -11.18
C VAL A 358 19.54 2.10 -9.72
N LEU A 359 19.31 1.09 -8.88
CA LEU A 359 19.04 1.25 -7.45
C LEU A 359 20.34 1.57 -6.70
N GLU A 360 21.42 0.82 -6.96
CA GLU A 360 22.72 1.03 -6.33
C GLU A 360 23.30 2.44 -6.60
N LYS A 361 22.99 3.06 -7.76
CA LYS A 361 23.35 4.46 -8.05
C LYS A 361 22.79 5.45 -7.01
N VAL A 362 21.59 5.21 -6.47
CA VAL A 362 20.97 6.07 -5.45
C VAL A 362 21.71 5.95 -4.11
N GLN A 363 22.05 4.73 -3.68
CA GLN A 363 22.87 4.52 -2.49
C GLN A 363 24.28 5.07 -2.68
N LYS A 364 24.92 4.83 -3.84
CA LYS A 364 26.26 5.35 -4.17
C LYS A 364 26.32 6.89 -4.09
N ALA A 365 25.28 7.59 -4.55
CA ALA A 365 25.18 9.04 -4.41
C ALA A 365 25.13 9.47 -2.94
N PHE A 366 24.32 8.79 -2.11
CA PHE A 366 24.26 9.05 -0.67
C PHE A 366 25.59 8.77 0.04
N LEU A 367 26.23 7.63 -0.22
CA LEU A 367 27.51 7.25 0.38
C LEU A 367 28.60 8.27 0.05
N ARG A 368 28.67 8.75 -1.21
CA ARG A 368 29.64 9.78 -1.62
C ARG A 368 29.36 11.15 -1.00
N TYR A 369 28.10 11.52 -0.79
CA TYR A 369 27.72 12.70 0.00
C TYR A 369 28.16 12.56 1.46
N LEU A 370 27.79 11.46 2.12
CA LEU A 370 28.09 11.22 3.53
C LEU A 370 29.60 11.14 3.79
N TYR A 371 30.35 10.50 2.90
CA TYR A 371 31.82 10.48 2.97
C TYR A 371 32.41 11.89 2.93
N LYS A 372 31.98 12.74 1.96
CA LYS A 372 32.42 14.14 1.91
C LYS A 372 32.05 14.91 3.18
N ARG A 373 30.87 14.65 3.76
CA ARG A 373 30.45 15.29 5.04
C ARG A 373 31.26 14.84 6.25
N LEU A 374 31.89 13.66 6.21
CA LEU A 374 32.72 13.12 7.30
C LEU A 374 34.21 13.39 7.13
N GLN A 375 34.70 13.50 5.90
CA GLN A 375 36.13 13.52 5.56
C GLN A 375 36.56 14.82 4.86
N GLY A 376 35.64 15.76 4.62
CA GLY A 376 35.89 17.05 3.95
C GLY A 376 36.00 16.97 2.42
N TYR A 377 36.71 15.97 1.88
CA TYR A 377 36.95 15.80 0.45
C TYR A 377 35.96 14.81 -0.22
N TYR A 378 35.78 14.93 -1.54
CA TYR A 378 34.90 14.04 -2.30
C TYR A 378 35.65 12.78 -2.75
N PRO A 379 35.11 11.57 -2.52
CA PRO A 379 35.80 10.32 -2.81
C PRO A 379 35.70 9.95 -4.31
N PHE A 380 36.44 10.65 -5.17
CA PHE A 380 36.40 10.42 -6.62
C PHE A 380 36.78 8.98 -6.99
N LEU A 381 37.98 8.55 -6.60
CA LEU A 381 38.60 7.27 -6.99
C LEU A 381 38.10 6.06 -6.17
N TYR A 382 37.53 6.25 -4.99
CA TYR A 382 37.22 5.13 -4.10
C TYR A 382 36.08 4.23 -4.62
N PRO A 383 36.28 2.89 -4.70
CA PRO A 383 35.25 1.94 -5.10
C PRO A 383 34.02 1.97 -4.19
N THR A 384 32.84 1.63 -4.73
CA THR A 384 31.61 1.58 -3.93
C THR A 384 31.73 0.60 -2.75
N LYS A 385 32.42 -0.55 -2.92
CA LYS A 385 32.63 -1.55 -1.85
C LYS A 385 33.42 -1.00 -0.65
N PHE A 386 34.40 -0.14 -0.90
CA PHE A 386 35.12 0.57 0.18
C PHE A 386 34.19 1.54 0.92
N LEU A 387 33.42 2.35 0.19
CA LEU A 387 32.49 3.33 0.78
C LEU A 387 31.35 2.65 1.57
N LEU A 388 30.91 1.47 1.13
CA LEU A 388 29.95 0.62 1.84
C LEU A 388 30.50 0.19 3.21
N GLY A 389 31.67 -0.47 3.23
CA GLY A 389 32.33 -0.90 4.46
C GLY A 389 32.66 0.25 5.41
N HIS A 390 33.36 1.28 4.93
CA HIS A 390 33.79 2.45 5.72
C HIS A 390 32.63 3.22 6.37
N LEU A 391 31.44 3.22 5.76
CA LEU A 391 30.27 3.93 6.28
C LEU A 391 29.28 3.03 7.05
N GLY A 392 29.55 1.71 7.14
CA GLY A 392 28.66 0.75 7.81
C GLY A 392 27.35 0.52 7.05
N TYR A 393 27.44 0.23 5.74
CA TYR A 393 26.31 -0.04 4.87
C TYR A 393 26.56 -1.27 3.99
N ASN A 394 25.56 -2.15 3.88
CA ASN A 394 25.48 -3.18 2.85
C ASN A 394 24.89 -2.59 1.56
N SER A 395 25.14 -3.21 0.41
CA SER A 395 24.47 -2.86 -0.86
C SER A 395 22.95 -3.01 -0.74
N LEU A 396 22.18 -2.36 -1.61
CA LEU A 396 20.74 -2.61 -1.63
C LEU A 396 20.47 -4.04 -2.13
N GLU A 397 21.29 -4.57 -3.02
CA GLU A 397 21.23 -5.96 -3.54
C GLU A 397 21.26 -7.02 -2.44
N THR A 398 22.32 -7.04 -1.60
CA THR A 398 22.41 -7.88 -0.40
C THR A 398 21.16 -7.75 0.48
N ARG A 399 20.64 -6.54 0.62
CA ARG A 399 19.47 -6.25 1.48
C ARG A 399 18.14 -6.70 0.87
N ARG A 400 17.98 -6.68 -0.46
CA ARG A 400 16.83 -7.24 -1.17
C ARG A 400 16.81 -8.77 -1.13
N ALA A 401 17.98 -9.40 -1.32
CA ALA A 401 18.15 -10.85 -1.16
C ALA A 401 17.86 -11.32 0.29
N TYR A 402 18.40 -10.58 1.27
CA TYR A 402 18.12 -10.80 2.69
C TYR A 402 16.62 -10.73 3.02
N ASP A 403 15.91 -9.68 2.56
CA ASP A 403 14.46 -9.54 2.81
C ASP A 403 13.63 -10.67 2.18
N GLN A 404 14.03 -11.15 0.99
CA GLN A 404 13.42 -12.32 0.33
C GLN A 404 13.57 -13.59 1.18
N LEU A 405 14.80 -13.96 1.54
CA LEU A 405 15.08 -15.14 2.38
C LEU A 405 14.37 -15.06 3.74
N ILE A 406 14.46 -13.91 4.42
CA ILE A 406 13.79 -13.67 5.71
C ILE A 406 12.27 -13.74 5.60
N THR A 407 11.67 -13.29 4.50
CA THR A 407 10.22 -13.36 4.28
C THR A 407 9.76 -14.80 4.14
N ILE A 408 10.48 -15.65 3.40
CA ILE A 408 10.15 -17.07 3.27
C ILE A 408 10.41 -17.83 4.59
N CYS A 409 11.49 -17.55 5.32
CA CYS A 409 11.72 -18.12 6.66
C CYS A 409 10.65 -17.69 7.69
N LYS A 410 10.04 -16.51 7.56
CA LYS A 410 8.87 -16.12 8.38
C LYS A 410 7.61 -16.93 8.05
N VAL A 411 7.41 -17.33 6.79
CA VAL A 411 6.30 -18.19 6.37
C VAL A 411 6.47 -19.59 6.95
N PHE A 412 7.63 -20.22 6.75
CA PHE A 412 7.93 -21.55 7.32
C PHE A 412 7.82 -21.62 8.85
N ARG A 413 8.16 -20.53 9.57
CA ARG A 413 8.05 -20.45 11.03
C ARG A 413 6.72 -19.88 11.55
N GLY A 414 5.67 -19.80 10.72
CA GLY A 414 4.32 -19.33 11.13
C GLY A 414 4.27 -17.89 11.67
N ARG A 415 5.30 -17.07 11.37
CA ARG A 415 5.37 -15.64 11.71
C ARG A 415 4.65 -14.78 10.67
N ILE A 416 4.54 -15.28 9.46
CA ILE A 416 3.59 -14.85 8.44
C ILE A 416 2.50 -15.93 8.33
N ASP A 417 1.23 -15.52 8.25
CA ASP A 417 0.07 -16.40 8.09
C ASP A 417 -0.39 -16.38 6.63
N CYS A 418 0.09 -17.34 5.84
CA CYS A 418 -0.14 -17.40 4.39
C CYS A 418 -0.12 -18.89 3.95
N PRO A 419 -1.15 -19.69 4.26
CA PRO A 419 -1.19 -21.12 3.96
C PRO A 419 -1.17 -21.43 2.45
N GLU A 420 -1.60 -20.49 1.62
CA GLU A 420 -1.61 -20.58 0.16
C GLU A 420 -0.17 -20.62 -0.35
N LEU A 421 0.62 -19.61 0.05
CA LEU A 421 2.05 -19.53 -0.26
C LEU A 421 2.83 -20.66 0.44
N LEU A 422 2.45 -21.04 1.67
CA LEU A 422 3.06 -22.17 2.38
C LEU A 422 2.85 -23.48 1.60
N ASN A 423 1.68 -23.73 1.01
CA ASN A 423 1.41 -24.92 0.21
C ASN A 423 2.28 -24.98 -1.08
N ASP A 424 2.48 -23.85 -1.74
CA ASP A 424 3.38 -23.77 -2.91
C ASP A 424 4.87 -23.91 -2.53
N LEU A 425 5.26 -23.44 -1.33
CA LEU A 425 6.62 -23.57 -0.77
C LEU A 425 6.92 -24.95 -0.17
N CYS A 426 5.95 -25.63 0.44
CA CYS A 426 6.15 -26.85 1.24
C CYS A 426 6.36 -28.13 0.42
N ARG A 427 6.87 -27.99 -0.80
CA ARG A 427 7.55 -29.06 -1.52
C ARG A 427 8.95 -29.26 -0.91
N ILE A 428 8.98 -29.61 0.36
CA ILE A 428 10.19 -29.92 1.12
C ILE A 428 10.60 -31.35 0.76
N PHE A 429 11.84 -31.55 0.36
CA PHE A 429 12.38 -32.87 0.14
C PHE A 429 12.73 -33.48 1.51
N ALA A 430 11.87 -34.36 2.01
CA ALA A 430 12.21 -35.24 3.13
C ALA A 430 13.15 -36.35 2.59
N PRO A 431 14.45 -36.35 2.93
CA PRO A 431 15.38 -37.33 2.38
C PRO A 431 15.09 -38.71 2.99
N LYS A 432 14.71 -39.68 2.14
CA LYS A 432 14.41 -41.06 2.58
C LYS A 432 15.58 -41.81 3.22
N ASN A 433 16.81 -41.30 3.08
CA ASN A 433 18.04 -41.89 3.63
C ASN A 433 19.02 -40.77 4.05
N ASN A 434 19.92 -41.07 4.98
CA ASN A 434 20.97 -40.17 5.49
C ASN A 434 22.07 -39.85 4.46
N LEU A 435 21.71 -39.18 3.37
CA LEU A 435 22.63 -38.76 2.31
C LEU A 435 23.36 -37.47 2.71
N ASN A 436 24.65 -37.62 3.04
CA ASN A 436 25.73 -36.62 3.09
C ASN A 436 25.30 -35.16 3.41
N PRO A 437 25.66 -34.60 4.59
CA PRO A 437 25.32 -33.21 4.98
C PRO A 437 25.61 -32.14 3.91
N ARG A 438 26.63 -32.34 3.06
CA ARG A 438 27.01 -31.42 1.96
C ARG A 438 26.10 -31.50 0.72
N ARG A 439 24.99 -32.24 0.75
CA ARG A 439 24.00 -32.37 -0.33
C ARG A 439 22.55 -32.10 0.10
N ARG A 440 22.35 -31.32 1.18
CA ARG A 440 21.03 -30.91 1.72
C ARG A 440 20.25 -29.95 0.77
N LYS A 441 19.77 -30.46 -0.37
CA LYS A 441 18.69 -29.82 -1.15
C LYS A 441 17.35 -30.02 -0.44
N LEU A 442 17.14 -29.27 0.64
CA LEU A 442 15.92 -29.34 1.46
C LEU A 442 14.68 -28.85 0.70
N MET A 443 14.85 -27.86 -0.18
CA MET A 443 13.75 -27.26 -0.94
C MET A 443 13.69 -27.81 -2.36
N VAL A 444 12.53 -28.35 -2.78
CA VAL A 444 12.28 -28.65 -4.19
C VAL A 444 11.96 -27.34 -4.91
N VAL A 445 12.95 -26.80 -5.62
CA VAL A 445 12.75 -25.64 -6.50
C VAL A 445 11.81 -26.04 -7.64
N PRO A 446 10.71 -25.31 -7.88
CA PRO A 446 9.83 -25.58 -9.03
C PRO A 446 10.58 -25.50 -10.35
N PHE A 447 10.36 -26.48 -11.23
CA PHE A 447 10.87 -26.43 -12.60
C PHE A 447 10.41 -25.14 -13.28
N SER A 448 11.34 -24.50 -13.99
CA SER A 448 11.15 -23.20 -14.65
C SER A 448 11.63 -23.31 -16.09
N ARG A 449 10.71 -23.29 -17.05
CA ARG A 449 11.03 -23.31 -18.50
C ARG A 449 11.68 -22.01 -18.95
N THR A 450 11.43 -20.91 -18.25
CA THR A 450 11.90 -19.57 -18.59
C THR A 450 12.80 -18.97 -17.51
N VAL A 451 13.80 -18.18 -17.93
CA VAL A 451 14.66 -17.37 -17.04
C VAL A 451 13.83 -16.45 -16.13
N SER A 452 12.69 -15.95 -16.64
CA SER A 452 11.77 -15.10 -15.89
C SER A 452 11.08 -15.83 -14.73
N ARG A 453 10.72 -17.11 -14.88
CA ARG A 453 10.17 -17.91 -13.76
C ARG A 453 11.26 -18.30 -12.78
N ALA A 454 12.43 -18.72 -13.28
CA ALA A 454 13.57 -19.08 -12.43
C ALA A 454 13.98 -17.92 -11.49
N ASN A 455 13.87 -16.67 -11.97
CA ASN A 455 14.17 -15.46 -11.19
C ASN A 455 12.95 -14.82 -10.50
N SER A 456 11.75 -15.35 -10.70
CA SER A 456 10.56 -14.90 -9.94
C SER A 456 10.71 -15.22 -8.44
N PRO A 457 9.98 -14.54 -7.53
CA PRO A 457 10.30 -14.54 -6.10
C PRO A 457 10.45 -15.92 -5.46
N VAL A 458 9.55 -16.88 -5.73
CA VAL A 458 9.58 -18.18 -5.04
C VAL A 458 10.70 -19.09 -5.55
N PRO A 459 10.84 -19.44 -6.85
CA PRO A 459 11.95 -20.30 -7.33
C PRO A 459 13.33 -19.71 -7.01
N ARG A 460 13.51 -18.39 -7.15
CA ARG A 460 14.76 -17.71 -6.78
C ARG A 460 15.07 -17.86 -5.28
N THR A 461 14.09 -17.63 -4.41
CA THR A 461 14.33 -17.70 -2.95
C THR A 461 14.52 -19.15 -2.48
N LEU A 462 13.81 -20.13 -3.05
CA LEU A 462 14.05 -21.55 -2.78
C LEU A 462 15.43 -22.02 -3.27
N THR A 463 15.91 -21.49 -4.41
CA THR A 463 17.28 -21.72 -4.91
C THR A 463 18.31 -21.13 -3.95
N ALA A 464 18.11 -19.88 -3.51
CA ALA A 464 18.98 -19.21 -2.55
C ALA A 464 19.00 -19.90 -1.17
N LEU A 465 17.86 -20.43 -0.69
CA LEU A 465 17.80 -21.24 0.53
C LEU A 465 18.61 -22.54 0.43
N ASN A 466 18.56 -23.23 -0.72
CA ASN A 466 19.44 -24.39 -0.95
C ASN A 466 20.92 -24.00 -1.04
N GLY A 467 21.25 -22.79 -1.50
CA GLY A 467 22.60 -22.22 -1.45
C GLY A 467 23.07 -22.00 -0.01
N LEU A 468 22.28 -21.27 0.79
CA LEU A 468 22.50 -21.04 2.22
C LEU A 468 22.78 -22.35 2.97
N LEU A 469 21.93 -23.36 2.78
CA LEU A 469 22.06 -24.67 3.44
C LEU A 469 23.25 -25.51 2.94
N SER A 470 23.81 -25.18 1.77
CA SER A 470 25.02 -25.81 1.24
C SER A 470 26.31 -25.13 1.73
N GLU A 471 26.25 -23.84 2.05
CA GLU A 471 27.40 -23.06 2.54
C GLU A 471 27.45 -23.00 4.08
N PHE A 472 26.30 -23.08 4.73
CA PHE A 472 26.14 -23.11 6.19
C PHE A 472 25.38 -24.40 6.59
N PRO A 473 26.04 -25.58 6.63
CA PRO A 473 25.37 -26.86 6.90
C PRO A 473 24.70 -26.93 8.27
N ASP A 474 25.19 -26.15 9.24
CA ASP A 474 24.70 -26.04 10.61
C ASP A 474 23.66 -24.90 10.78
N CYS A 475 23.03 -24.46 9.68
CA CYS A 475 21.90 -23.53 9.70
C CYS A 475 20.58 -24.30 9.64
N ASP A 476 19.76 -24.19 10.68
CA ASP A 476 18.41 -24.75 10.71
C ASP A 476 17.35 -23.65 10.54
N ILE A 477 16.86 -23.53 9.30
CA ILE A 477 15.85 -22.54 8.93
C ILE A 477 14.53 -22.66 9.70
N PHE A 478 14.26 -23.76 10.41
CA PHE A 478 13.08 -23.97 11.26
C PHE A 478 13.41 -23.77 12.76
N ALA A 479 14.47 -24.39 13.25
CA ALA A 479 14.77 -24.50 14.68
C ALA A 479 15.71 -23.42 15.24
N ASP A 480 16.65 -22.88 14.45
CA ASP A 480 17.69 -21.96 14.95
C ASP A 480 17.13 -20.77 15.73
N ASN A 481 17.88 -20.25 16.70
CA ASN A 481 17.57 -18.96 17.30
C ASN A 481 17.46 -17.89 16.19
N TRP A 482 16.39 -17.09 16.20
CA TRP A 482 16.12 -16.13 15.12
C TRP A 482 17.24 -15.12 14.90
N ALA A 483 18.01 -14.76 15.94
CA ALA A 483 19.18 -13.88 15.80
C ALA A 483 20.40 -14.59 15.17
N LYS A 484 20.54 -15.92 15.31
CA LYS A 484 21.51 -16.72 14.55
C LYS A 484 21.09 -16.78 13.09
N LEU A 485 19.87 -17.24 12.79
CA LEU A 485 19.37 -17.35 11.41
C LEU A 485 19.48 -16.02 10.64
N CYS A 486 19.17 -14.87 11.27
CA CYS A 486 19.36 -13.56 10.64
C CYS A 486 20.84 -13.24 10.32
N ARG A 487 21.80 -13.68 11.12
CA ARG A 487 23.23 -13.48 10.82
C ARG A 487 23.70 -14.41 9.71
N ASP A 488 23.33 -15.69 9.78
CA ASP A 488 23.69 -16.70 8.79
C ASP A 488 23.18 -16.30 7.39
N ILE A 489 21.90 -15.89 7.29
CA ILE A 489 21.30 -15.37 6.05
C ILE A 489 21.99 -14.09 5.58
N LEU A 490 22.35 -13.17 6.48
CA LEU A 490 23.02 -11.92 6.09
C LEU A 490 24.42 -12.18 5.53
N GLN A 491 25.19 -13.05 6.19
CA GLN A 491 26.54 -13.40 5.77
C GLN A 491 26.54 -14.15 4.42
N PHE A 492 25.54 -14.97 4.15
CA PHE A 492 25.30 -15.56 2.83
C PHE A 492 25.02 -14.48 1.76
N CYS A 493 24.10 -13.55 2.03
CA CYS A 493 23.78 -12.44 1.12
C CYS A 493 24.92 -11.41 0.90
N GLU A 494 25.98 -11.47 1.70
CA GLU A 494 27.21 -10.66 1.55
C GLU A 494 28.29 -11.38 0.70
N ARG A 495 28.09 -12.65 0.38
CA ARG A 495 28.97 -13.50 -0.45
C ARG A 495 28.41 -13.78 -1.85
N MET A 496 27.09 -13.64 -2.03
CA MET A 496 26.41 -13.58 -3.34
C MET A 496 26.85 -12.37 -4.18
#